data_AF-A0A924IB10-F1
#
_entry.id   AF-A0A924IB10-F1
#
_cell.length_a   1.000
_cell.length_b   1.000
_cell.length_c   1.000
_cell.angle_alpha   90.00
_cell.angle_beta   90.00
_cell.angle_gamma   90.00
#
_symmetry.space_group_name_H-M   'P 1'
#
loop_
_entity.id
_entity.type
_entity.pdbx_description
1 polymer ?
#
loop_
_entity_poly.entity_id
_entity_poly.type
_entity_poly.pdbx_seq_one_letter_code
_entity_poly.pdbx_strand_id
1 'polypeptide(L)'
;MKFGIFVLLGALSFIPGTVKAQEMVEIGTISKVVSNEPTTWSMSGFEMIHLTKSNGRDTPVMRTLRFDARTVEILDRVQSPPLRPQDIKVMKVGKNTCVIVRRYVLAEVTAQDASAEGMSQTALANKWASSVRRVFPQIAPLPSRFGV
;
A
#
# COMPACT_ATOMS: atom_id res chain seq x y z
N MET A 1 31.39 -58.03 5.84
CA MET A 1 30.72 -57.66 4.56
C MET A 1 29.32 -57.15 4.86
N LYS A 2 28.88 -56.15 4.08
CA LYS A 2 27.54 -55.53 3.98
C LYS A 2 27.28 -54.31 4.89
N PHE A 3 27.68 -53.18 4.31
CA PHE A 3 27.22 -51.81 4.49
C PHE A 3 25.72 -51.64 4.16
N GLY A 4 25.12 -50.59 4.73
CA GLY A 4 24.21 -49.73 3.95
C GLY A 4 22.86 -49.41 4.60
N ILE A 5 22.85 -48.50 5.59
CA ILE A 5 21.64 -47.71 5.90
C ILE A 5 21.86 -46.30 5.32
N PHE A 6 21.16 -46.01 4.22
CA PHE A 6 20.99 -44.67 3.69
C PHE A 6 19.88 -43.97 4.48
N VAL A 7 20.25 -43.01 5.35
CA VAL A 7 19.31 -42.00 5.84
C VAL A 7 19.52 -40.74 5.01
N LEU A 8 18.64 -40.50 4.04
CA LEU A 8 18.55 -39.24 3.32
C LEU A 8 17.85 -38.23 4.25
N LEU A 9 18.63 -37.44 5.00
CA LEU A 9 18.13 -36.21 5.60
C LEU A 9 17.93 -35.18 4.49
N GLY A 10 16.69 -35.03 4.02
CA GLY A 10 16.27 -33.92 3.19
C GLY A 10 16.30 -32.62 3.99
N ALA A 11 17.46 -31.95 4.01
CA ALA A 11 17.56 -30.57 4.46
C ALA A 11 16.82 -29.68 3.44
N LEU A 12 15.55 -29.37 3.71
CA LEU A 12 14.86 -28.28 3.03
C LEU A 12 15.61 -26.98 3.37
N SER A 13 16.38 -26.51 2.40
CA SER A 13 16.99 -25.19 2.40
C SER A 13 15.87 -24.15 2.51
N PHE A 14 15.70 -23.60 3.72
CA PHE A 14 15.00 -22.34 3.93
C PHE A 14 15.78 -21.27 3.17
N ILE A 15 15.35 -20.94 1.96
CA ILE A 15 15.87 -19.78 1.23
C ILE A 15 15.32 -18.55 1.96
N PRO A 16 16.16 -17.74 2.65
CA PRO A 16 15.69 -16.49 3.22
C PRO A 16 15.37 -15.55 2.07
N GLY A 17 14.08 -15.38 1.77
CA GLY A 17 13.65 -14.36 0.83
C GLY A 17 14.13 -13.01 1.32
N THR A 18 15.07 -12.39 0.59
CA THR A 18 15.48 -11.01 0.82
C THR A 18 14.24 -10.12 0.80
N VAL A 19 13.86 -9.59 1.97
CA VAL A 19 12.78 -8.61 2.11
C VAL A 19 13.25 -7.35 1.38
N LYS A 20 12.79 -7.14 0.15
CA LYS A 20 13.03 -5.88 -0.55
C LYS A 20 12.43 -4.75 0.30
N ALA A 21 13.24 -3.73 0.59
CA ALA A 21 12.80 -2.55 1.31
C ALA A 21 11.60 -1.92 0.59
N GLN A 22 10.58 -1.52 1.34
CA GLN A 22 9.44 -0.82 0.78
C GLN A 22 9.85 0.60 0.39
N GLU A 23 9.47 1.01 -0.82
CA GLU A 23 9.87 2.27 -1.42
C GLU A 23 8.74 3.30 -1.21
N MET A 24 9.10 4.44 -0.63
CA MET A 24 8.21 5.61 -0.64
C MET A 24 8.47 6.36 -1.93
N VAL A 25 7.47 6.48 -2.80
CA VAL A 25 7.65 7.23 -4.04
C VAL A 25 7.67 8.72 -3.73
N GLU A 26 8.66 9.41 -4.29
CA GLU A 26 8.73 10.87 -4.26
C GLU A 26 7.53 11.44 -5.03
N ILE A 27 6.92 12.48 -4.46
CA ILE A 27 5.81 13.20 -5.09
C ILE A 27 6.16 14.68 -5.14
N GLY A 28 5.56 15.39 -6.09
CA GLY A 28 5.68 16.84 -6.17
C GLY A 28 5.19 17.57 -4.91
N THR A 29 5.53 18.85 -4.82
CA THR A 29 5.12 19.71 -3.70
C THR A 29 3.60 19.87 -3.68
N ILE A 30 2.98 19.55 -2.54
CA ILE A 30 1.55 19.78 -2.30
C ILE A 30 1.39 21.14 -1.60
N SER A 31 0.59 22.01 -2.19
CA SER A 31 0.22 23.29 -1.58
C SER A 31 -0.37 23.09 -0.19
N LYS A 32 0.08 23.88 0.79
CA LYS A 32 -0.40 23.79 2.16
C LYS A 32 -1.89 24.19 2.22
N VAL A 33 -2.73 23.34 2.79
CA VAL A 33 -4.16 23.60 3.01
C VAL A 33 -4.47 23.59 4.49
N VAL A 34 -4.96 24.71 5.01
CA VAL A 34 -5.27 24.90 6.45
C VAL A 34 -6.74 24.57 6.72
N SER A 35 -7.16 23.34 6.42
CA SER A 35 -8.48 22.83 6.79
C SER A 35 -8.33 21.50 7.50
N ASN A 36 -8.86 21.39 8.73
CA ASN A 36 -8.85 20.15 9.51
C ASN A 36 -10.16 19.36 9.39
N GLU A 37 -11.01 19.71 8.43
CA GLU A 37 -12.27 19.01 8.21
C GLU A 37 -12.01 17.56 7.76
N PRO A 38 -12.84 16.59 8.20
CA PRO A 38 -12.79 15.25 7.66
C PRO A 38 -12.93 15.26 6.15
N THR A 39 -12.20 14.38 5.48
CA THR A 39 -12.25 14.26 4.03
C THR A 39 -12.18 12.81 3.61
N THR A 40 -12.72 12.51 2.44
CA THR A 40 -12.68 11.18 1.86
C THR A 40 -11.82 11.23 0.61
N TRP A 41 -10.81 10.37 0.56
CA TRP A 41 -10.11 10.08 -0.67
C TRP A 41 -10.91 9.06 -1.48
N SER A 42 -11.27 9.46 -2.68
CA SER A 42 -12.13 8.71 -3.60
C SER A 42 -11.49 8.64 -4.97
N MET A 43 -11.72 7.56 -5.70
CA MET A 43 -11.19 7.37 -7.04
C MET A 43 -12.19 6.63 -7.91
N SER A 44 -12.43 7.17 -9.11
CA SER A 44 -13.42 6.62 -10.07
C SER A 44 -14.80 6.39 -9.46
N GLY A 45 -15.27 7.33 -8.63
CA GLY A 45 -16.58 7.25 -7.97
C GLY A 45 -16.64 6.30 -6.76
N PHE A 46 -15.53 5.67 -6.38
CA PHE A 46 -15.45 4.83 -5.19
C PHE A 46 -14.77 5.55 -4.03
N GLU A 47 -15.45 5.62 -2.89
CA GLU A 47 -14.83 6.03 -1.63
C GLU A 47 -13.83 4.98 -1.18
N MET A 48 -12.60 5.39 -0.89
CA MET A 48 -11.54 4.45 -0.54
C MET A 48 -11.05 4.61 0.89
N ILE A 49 -10.68 5.84 1.27
CA ILE A 49 -10.09 6.14 2.57
C ILE A 49 -10.74 7.38 3.15
N HIS A 50 -11.36 7.25 4.31
CA HIS A 50 -11.88 8.38 5.09
C HIS A 50 -10.84 8.82 6.11
N LEU A 51 -10.51 10.11 6.12
CA LEU A 51 -9.53 10.73 7.02
C LEU A 51 -10.22 11.78 7.88
N THR A 52 -10.20 11.58 9.18
CA THR A 52 -10.84 12.48 10.16
C THR A 52 -9.83 13.29 10.98
N LYS A 53 -8.55 12.92 10.94
CA LYS A 53 -7.49 13.51 11.78
C LYS A 53 -6.26 13.89 10.96
N SER A 54 -5.67 15.01 11.36
CA SER A 54 -4.36 15.46 10.87
C SER A 54 -3.26 14.54 11.39
N ASN A 55 -2.20 14.36 10.61
CA ASN A 55 -0.98 13.67 11.02
C ASN A 55 0.18 14.67 11.02
N GLY A 56 0.60 15.11 12.20
CA GLY A 56 1.62 16.15 12.32
C GLY A 56 1.17 17.46 11.65
N ARG A 57 1.86 17.86 10.58
CA ARG A 57 1.53 19.07 9.80
C ARG A 57 0.57 18.81 8.63
N ASP A 58 0.28 17.55 8.33
CA ASP A 58 -0.58 17.19 7.21
C ASP A 58 -2.03 17.11 7.67
N THR A 59 -2.84 18.05 7.20
CA THR A 59 -4.28 18.02 7.40
C THR A 59 -4.93 16.86 6.62
N PRO A 60 -6.17 16.44 6.95
CA PRO A 60 -6.86 15.40 6.19
C PRO A 60 -6.86 15.66 4.68
N VAL A 61 -7.14 16.89 4.26
CA VAL A 61 -7.10 17.29 2.83
C VAL A 61 -5.70 17.18 2.23
N MET A 62 -4.66 17.61 2.94
CA MET A 62 -3.29 17.44 2.43
C MET A 62 -2.90 15.96 2.28
N ARG A 63 -3.42 15.09 3.16
CA ARG A 63 -3.18 13.65 3.09
C ARG A 63 -3.90 13.00 1.91
N THR A 64 -5.11 13.42 1.56
CA THR A 64 -5.80 12.91 0.36
C THR A 64 -5.11 13.36 -0.92
N LEU A 65 -4.69 14.62 -1.00
CA LEU A 65 -3.87 15.12 -2.12
C LEU A 65 -2.56 14.32 -2.27
N ARG A 66 -1.96 13.92 -1.15
CA ARG A 66 -0.78 13.03 -1.15
C ARG A 66 -1.11 11.64 -1.67
N PHE A 67 -2.27 11.09 -1.34
CA PHE A 67 -2.70 9.81 -1.89
C PHE A 67 -2.96 9.90 -3.39
N ASP A 68 -3.54 11.00 -3.88
CA ASP A 68 -3.72 11.24 -5.32
C ASP A 68 -2.37 11.27 -6.05
N ALA A 69 -1.47 12.16 -5.62
CA ALA A 69 -0.15 12.30 -6.23
C ALA A 69 0.61 10.96 -6.22
N ARG A 70 0.57 10.25 -5.09
CA ARG A 70 1.26 8.97 -4.96
C ARG A 70 0.61 7.87 -5.80
N THR A 71 -0.70 7.91 -5.99
CA THR A 71 -1.38 6.93 -6.84
C THR A 71 -0.95 7.07 -8.28
N VAL A 72 -0.85 8.30 -8.79
CA VAL A 72 -0.34 8.57 -10.16
C VAL A 72 1.04 7.95 -10.32
N GLU A 73 1.97 8.28 -9.41
CA GLU A 73 3.34 7.77 -9.45
C GLU A 73 3.44 6.24 -9.32
N ILE A 74 2.64 5.64 -8.44
CA ILE A 74 2.61 4.18 -8.28
C ILE A 74 2.06 3.54 -9.55
N LEU A 75 0.93 4.01 -10.08
CA LEU A 75 0.29 3.43 -11.25
C LEU A 75 1.17 3.54 -12.49
N ASP A 76 1.95 4.62 -12.63
CA ASP A 76 2.94 4.77 -13.70
C ASP A 76 4.03 3.69 -13.62
N ARG A 77 4.51 3.39 -12.41
CA ARG A 77 5.59 2.40 -12.19
C ARG A 77 5.14 0.94 -12.22
N VAL A 78 3.85 0.66 -12.07
CA VAL A 78 3.32 -0.71 -11.91
C VAL A 78 2.45 -1.21 -13.07
N GLN A 79 2.52 -0.56 -14.24
CA GLN A 79 1.71 -0.93 -15.42
C GLN A 79 1.97 -2.35 -15.94
N SER A 80 3.20 -2.86 -15.80
CA SER A 80 3.58 -4.19 -16.27
C SER A 80 4.25 -5.04 -15.18
N PRO A 81 3.77 -6.27 -14.91
CA PRO A 81 2.50 -6.84 -15.42
C PRO A 81 1.28 -6.04 -14.92
N PRO A 82 0.06 -6.25 -15.46
CA PRO A 82 -1.13 -5.59 -14.96
C PRO A 82 -1.34 -5.79 -13.45
N LEU A 83 -1.78 -4.75 -12.76
CA LEU A 83 -1.96 -4.77 -11.32
C LEU A 83 -3.11 -5.70 -10.90
N ARG A 84 -2.88 -6.58 -9.93
CA ARG A 84 -3.87 -7.54 -9.42
C ARG A 84 -4.24 -7.22 -7.97
N PRO A 85 -5.43 -7.62 -7.47
CA PRO A 85 -5.80 -7.42 -6.07
C PRO A 85 -4.76 -7.94 -5.05
N GLN A 86 -4.12 -9.07 -5.35
CA GLN A 86 -3.07 -9.67 -4.51
C GLN A 86 -1.77 -8.84 -4.41
N ASP A 87 -1.57 -7.88 -5.31
CA ASP A 87 -0.43 -6.97 -5.28
C ASP A 87 -0.59 -5.91 -4.19
N ILE A 88 -1.79 -5.75 -3.63
CA ILE A 88 -2.07 -4.80 -2.53
C ILE A 88 -1.98 -5.53 -1.19
N LYS A 89 -1.01 -5.15 -0.38
CA LYS A 89 -0.68 -5.79 0.89
C LYS A 89 -0.74 -4.80 2.04
N VAL A 90 -0.98 -5.32 3.23
CA VAL A 90 -0.85 -4.58 4.48
C VAL A 90 0.43 -5.05 5.15
N MET A 91 1.33 -4.12 5.46
CA MET A 91 2.61 -4.44 6.09
C MET A 91 2.96 -3.39 7.15
N LYS A 92 3.63 -3.84 8.21
CA LYS A 92 4.18 -2.92 9.21
C LYS A 92 5.50 -2.35 8.69
N VAL A 93 5.63 -1.02 8.69
CA VAL A 93 6.84 -0.30 8.33
C VAL A 93 7.21 0.60 9.51
N GLY A 94 8.24 0.21 10.26
CA GLY A 94 8.57 0.87 11.53
C GLY A 94 7.44 0.75 12.56
N LYS A 95 6.89 1.89 13.00
CA LYS A 95 5.80 1.97 13.98
C LYS A 95 4.41 1.93 13.37
N ASN A 96 4.29 2.14 12.06
CA ASN A 96 3.01 2.32 11.40
C ASN A 96 2.66 1.12 10.52
N THR A 97 1.36 0.94 10.29
CA THR A 97 0.85 -0.06 9.36
C THR A 97 0.54 0.61 8.04
N CYS A 98 1.10 0.10 6.95
CA CYS A 98 0.99 0.69 5.64
C CYS A 98 0.18 -0.18 4.68
N VAL A 99 -0.55 0.47 3.78
CA VAL A 99 -1.09 -0.13 2.56
C VAL A 99 -0.02 -0.02 1.49
N ILE A 100 0.46 -1.16 1.01
CA ILE A 100 1.52 -1.29 0.01
C ILE A 100 0.91 -1.76 -1.30
N VAL A 101 1.32 -1.17 -2.41
CA VAL A 101 1.01 -1.64 -3.77
C VAL A 101 2.31 -2.15 -4.37
N ARG A 102 2.43 -3.48 -4.50
CA ARG A 102 3.67 -4.21 -4.80
C ARG A 102 4.79 -3.91 -3.79
N ARG A 103 5.67 -2.97 -4.13
CA ARG A 103 6.79 -2.51 -3.30
C ARG A 103 6.65 -1.06 -2.85
N TYR A 104 5.59 -0.37 -3.26
CA TYR A 104 5.42 1.05 -3.04
C TYR A 104 4.42 1.32 -1.92
N VAL A 105 4.78 2.17 -0.97
CA VAL A 105 3.87 2.57 0.11
C VAL A 105 2.81 3.50 -0.47
N LEU A 106 1.54 3.13 -0.46
CA LEU A 106 0.44 4.02 -0.87
C LEU A 106 0.00 4.92 0.28
N ALA A 107 -0.43 4.30 1.38
CA ALA A 107 -0.99 4.98 2.53
C ALA A 107 -0.41 4.44 3.83
N GLU A 108 -0.27 5.32 4.81
CA GLU A 108 0.20 4.99 6.16
C GLU A 108 -0.95 5.20 7.14
N VAL A 109 -1.23 4.17 7.93
CA VAL A 109 -2.23 4.19 9.01
C VAL A 109 -1.54 4.54 10.30
N THR A 110 -1.84 5.71 10.82
CA THR A 110 -1.33 6.17 12.11
C THR A 110 -2.19 5.63 13.26
N ALA A 111 -1.66 5.70 14.48
CA ALA A 111 -2.45 5.38 15.68
C ALA A 111 -3.66 6.34 15.84
N GLN A 112 -3.54 7.58 15.36
CA GLN A 112 -4.61 8.58 15.42
C GLN A 112 -5.76 8.21 14.49
N ASP A 113 -5.45 7.73 13.27
CA ASP A 113 -6.47 7.24 12.33
C ASP A 113 -7.23 6.05 12.91
N ALA A 114 -6.47 5.09 13.43
CA ALA A 114 -7.01 3.87 14.04
C ALA A 114 -7.93 4.20 15.23
N SER A 115 -7.47 5.10 16.11
CA SER A 115 -8.25 5.57 17.26
C SER A 115 -9.52 6.30 16.84
N ALA A 116 -9.48 7.11 15.77
CA ALA A 116 -10.65 7.85 15.32
C ALA A 116 -11.76 6.95 14.75
N GLU A 117 -11.40 5.78 14.21
CA GLU A 117 -12.34 4.78 13.70
C GLU A 117 -12.67 3.69 14.74
N GLY A 118 -12.11 3.75 15.95
CA GLY A 118 -12.28 2.72 16.97
C GLY A 118 -11.71 1.35 16.56
N MET A 119 -10.66 1.33 15.75
CA MET A 119 -10.03 0.13 15.19
C MET A 119 -8.55 0.02 15.57
N SER A 120 -7.96 -1.16 15.41
CA SER A 120 -6.49 -1.28 15.40
C SER A 120 -5.92 -0.76 14.08
N GLN A 121 -4.65 -0.32 14.07
CA GLN A 121 -3.99 0.14 12.83
C GLN A 121 -4.04 -0.94 11.73
N THR A 122 -3.89 -2.21 12.10
CA THR A 122 -3.96 -3.35 11.16
C THR A 122 -5.37 -3.56 10.62
N ALA A 123 -6.41 -3.46 11.46
CA ALA A 123 -7.79 -3.59 11.01
C ALA A 123 -8.16 -2.45 10.04
N LEU A 124 -7.82 -1.21 10.39
CA LEU A 124 -8.07 -0.05 9.53
C LEU A 124 -7.27 -0.13 8.22
N ALA A 125 -6.00 -0.54 8.27
CA ALA A 125 -5.21 -0.75 7.06
C ALA A 125 -5.80 -1.83 6.15
N ASN A 126 -6.36 -2.91 6.72
CA ASN A 126 -7.04 -3.94 5.93
C ASN A 126 -8.34 -3.43 5.31
N LYS A 127 -9.12 -2.60 6.03
CA LYS A 127 -10.31 -1.91 5.49
C LYS A 127 -9.92 -1.05 4.28
N TRP A 128 -8.90 -0.20 4.43
CA TRP A 128 -8.39 0.65 3.34
C TRP A 128 -7.85 -0.19 2.18
N ALA A 129 -7.03 -1.20 2.46
CA ALA A 129 -6.48 -2.08 1.44
C ALA A 129 -7.57 -2.82 0.66
N SER A 130 -8.66 -3.24 1.28
CA SER A 130 -9.79 -3.87 0.59
C SER A 130 -10.46 -2.92 -0.41
N SER A 131 -10.64 -1.65 -0.07
CA SER A 131 -11.12 -0.64 -1.01
C SER A 131 -10.16 -0.46 -2.19
N VAL A 132 -8.86 -0.35 -1.91
CA VAL A 132 -7.82 -0.19 -2.94
C VAL A 132 -7.76 -1.43 -3.85
N ARG A 133 -7.83 -2.65 -3.30
CA ARG A 133 -7.86 -3.91 -4.06
C ARG A 133 -9.00 -3.98 -5.07
N ARG A 134 -10.14 -3.39 -4.72
CA ARG A 134 -11.28 -3.29 -5.61
C ARG A 134 -11.01 -2.32 -6.75
N VAL A 135 -10.50 -1.12 -6.44
CA VAL A 135 -10.43 -0.01 -7.41
C VAL A 135 -9.18 -0.06 -8.28
N PHE A 136 -7.99 -0.23 -7.70
CA PHE A 136 -6.72 -0.08 -8.41
C PHE A 136 -6.58 -0.97 -9.66
N PRO A 137 -6.93 -2.27 -9.62
CA PRO A 137 -6.88 -3.12 -10.82
C PRO A 137 -7.79 -2.67 -11.96
N GLN A 138 -8.85 -1.90 -11.69
CA GLN A 138 -9.80 -1.43 -12.69
C GLN A 138 -9.34 -0.15 -13.40
N ILE A 139 -8.50 0.64 -12.73
CA ILE A 139 -8.03 1.94 -13.21
C ILE A 139 -6.57 1.94 -13.64
N ALA A 140 -5.83 0.89 -13.28
CA ALA A 140 -4.42 0.77 -13.64
C ALA A 140 -4.31 0.75 -15.18
N PRO A 141 -3.42 1.57 -15.77
CA PRO A 141 -3.19 1.53 -17.20
C PRO A 141 -2.82 0.12 -17.63
N LEU A 142 -3.48 -0.39 -18.67
CA LEU A 142 -3.05 -1.63 -19.29
C LEU A 142 -1.84 -1.34 -20.17
N PRO A 143 -0.83 -2.24 -20.20
CA PRO A 143 0.29 -2.08 -21.10
C PRO A 143 -0.24 -1.95 -22.54
N SER A 144 0.11 -0.85 -23.21
CA SER A 144 -0.24 -0.63 -24.61
C SER A 144 0.32 -1.79 -25.45
N ARG A 145 -0.51 -2.35 -26.34
CA ARG A 145 -0.05 -3.33 -27.34
C ARG A 145 0.88 -2.72 -28.39
N PHE A 146 1.03 -1.40 -28.38
CA PHE A 146 1.81 -0.60 -29.33
C PHE A 146 2.97 0.11 -28.64
N GLY A 147 3.73 -0.62 -27.81
CA GLY A 147 4.87 -0.12 -27.02
C GLY A 147 5.46 1.20 -27.52
N VAL A 148 5.32 2.26 -26.71
CA VAL A 148 6.00 3.54 -26.94
C VAL A 148 7.36 3.47 -26.27
#